data_AF-A0A956LHW9-F1
#
_entry.id   AF-A0A956LHW9-F1
#
_cell.length_a   1.000
_cell.length_b   1.000
_cell.length_c   1.000
_cell.angle_alpha   90.00
_cell.angle_beta   90.00
_cell.angle_gamma   90.00
#
_symmetry.space_group_name_H-M   'P 1'
#
loop_
_entity.id
_entity.type
_entity.pdbx_description
1 polymer ?
#
loop_
_entity_poly.entity_id
_entity_poly.type
_entity_poly.pdbx_seq_one_letter_code
_entity_poly.pdbx_strand_id
1 'polypeptide(L)'
;MLSADGKRWLYGDAFGVTRLNVGKSLKLKHTIKVTTPRGGLSIGDAGKLALAPGRVQTGVYGDDGVALLNLPGLGVRGKLAGSSERARLLGAGDAARIVELGRGDLVVSSLDGAATKRLRALALNPDDAARSLPKQAIGPQGDGGWPPLRAALCVARDGRFAAAYGGRLWGGRVDDDGDELAWTLELAIHPTVAIDLQRAGDETWLTVMDHAAGRARLLRVTDAGALEQLELASLAGPRVTETWLLYQPESGVVVRRARASGEETRFDVAPYNAHPRPEPELEVYKGRARPPAPTRLPGQLDAIGERVLFVPWHGETIVELRAGVVLDREIGAGAGPLRRAIVEVMARDNAALARLQLQAELRHFDTNPKGSSCSFGVELPECVGAIGPRVACEFAGKLTDRYELRTHGWGWSSAGQHGGVHGSPREATPEEARAILEWMRDAELLPLELDRDFRRLYTELLGIPHDPQPERRPLSRAAERLWLRATLETIRAGGWPEGPIPASWSEEPITPALAIAAIPGLRDWGQYRPYEGLHLLSCLLAHHLGVDAQPVLLALIAADAKPFNWKQYRDAGELLVWLCHRHAELRGPTIAALEAIEHPDVSEWAHEQKTVLEALRRGARHLWSNG
;
A
#
# COMPACT_ATOMS: atom_id res chain seq x y z
N MET A 1 6.58 -8.98 18.53
CA MET A 1 7.96 -8.66 18.98
C MET A 1 8.09 -8.92 20.47
N LEU A 2 9.25 -9.41 20.92
CA LEU A 2 9.44 -9.92 22.29
C LEU A 2 10.57 -9.23 23.02
N SER A 3 10.41 -9.01 24.33
CA SER A 3 11.51 -8.57 25.20
C SER A 3 12.51 -9.69 25.42
N ALA A 4 13.73 -9.33 25.85
CA ALA A 4 14.78 -10.32 25.96
C ALA A 4 14.48 -11.43 26.99
N ASP A 5 13.88 -11.04 28.10
CA ASP A 5 13.49 -11.98 29.13
C ASP A 5 12.31 -12.90 28.74
N GLY A 6 11.73 -12.73 27.54
CA GLY A 6 10.53 -13.44 27.11
C GLY A 6 9.29 -13.12 27.95
N LYS A 7 9.36 -12.10 28.81
CA LYS A 7 8.26 -11.77 29.73
C LYS A 7 7.29 -10.77 29.14
N ARG A 8 7.60 -10.15 28.00
CA ARG A 8 6.77 -9.13 27.37
C ARG A 8 6.72 -9.33 25.87
N TRP A 9 5.54 -9.12 25.33
CA TRP A 9 5.29 -9.06 23.90
C TRP A 9 4.68 -7.72 23.55
N LEU A 10 5.09 -7.16 22.42
CA LEU A 10 4.56 -5.94 21.84
C LEU A 10 4.08 -6.22 20.42
N TYR A 11 2.90 -5.72 20.15
CA TYR A 11 2.27 -5.71 18.84
C TYR A 11 1.69 -4.34 18.59
N GLY A 12 1.73 -3.92 17.35
CA GLY A 12 1.20 -2.65 16.96
C GLY A 12 0.68 -2.74 15.55
N ASP A 13 -0.36 -1.97 15.34
CA ASP A 13 -1.04 -1.79 14.08
C ASP A 13 -1.63 -0.39 14.02
N ALA A 14 -2.46 -0.15 13.01
CA ALA A 14 -3.15 1.12 12.81
C ALA A 14 -4.01 1.58 13.99
N PHE A 15 -4.41 0.70 14.90
CA PHE A 15 -5.29 1.05 16.01
C PHE A 15 -4.56 1.35 17.31
N GLY A 16 -3.27 1.02 17.38
CA GLY A 16 -2.44 1.36 18.52
C GLY A 16 -1.40 0.29 18.82
N VAL A 17 -0.61 0.57 19.85
CA VAL A 17 0.39 -0.37 20.36
C VAL A 17 -0.18 -1.11 21.58
N THR A 18 -0.16 -2.43 21.53
CA THR A 18 -0.54 -3.34 22.61
C THR A 18 0.68 -4.06 23.15
N ARG A 19 0.76 -4.14 24.47
CA ARG A 19 1.73 -4.93 25.20
C ARG A 19 1.04 -6.00 26.01
N LEU A 20 1.55 -7.22 25.93
CA LEU A 20 1.18 -8.34 26.79
C LEU A 20 2.34 -8.67 27.74
N ASN A 21 2.07 -8.72 29.05
CA ASN A 21 3.00 -9.30 30.02
C ASN A 21 2.71 -10.79 30.16
N VAL A 22 3.73 -11.60 29.92
CA VAL A 22 3.66 -13.06 29.74
C VAL A 22 4.13 -13.79 31.01
N GLY A 23 4.24 -13.06 32.14
CA GLY A 23 4.65 -13.61 33.44
C GLY A 23 3.61 -14.56 34.05
N LYS A 24 3.69 -14.76 35.37
CA LYS A 24 2.75 -15.63 36.12
C LYS A 24 1.28 -15.21 35.99
N SER A 25 1.01 -13.94 35.69
CA SER A 25 -0.31 -13.45 35.31
C SER A 25 -0.22 -12.77 33.95
N LEU A 26 -1.05 -13.20 33.00
CA LEU A 26 -1.23 -12.50 31.73
C LEU A 26 -1.87 -11.15 32.02
N LYS A 27 -1.17 -10.07 31.70
CA LYS A 27 -1.68 -8.70 31.87
C LYS A 27 -1.48 -7.91 30.59
N LEU A 28 -2.55 -7.37 30.05
CA LEU A 28 -2.55 -6.57 28.84
C LEU A 28 -2.48 -5.07 29.18
N LYS A 29 -1.84 -4.30 28.30
CA LYS A 29 -1.94 -2.84 28.27
C LYS A 29 -1.96 -2.38 26.82
N HIS A 30 -2.85 -1.46 26.48
CA HIS A 30 -2.97 -0.90 25.13
C HIS A 30 -2.91 0.64 25.17
N THR A 31 -2.41 1.24 24.08
CA THR A 31 -2.49 2.68 23.85
C THR A 31 -2.80 2.99 22.40
N ILE A 32 -3.76 3.87 22.18
CA ILE A 32 -4.12 4.42 20.86
C ILE A 32 -3.20 5.58 20.45
N LYS A 33 -2.38 6.10 21.38
CA LYS A 33 -1.54 7.29 21.13
C LYS A 33 -0.41 7.05 20.13
N VAL A 34 -0.09 5.80 19.86
CA VAL A 34 0.96 5.41 18.93
C VAL A 34 0.42 4.30 18.07
N THR A 35 0.35 4.54 16.77
CA THR A 35 -0.04 3.59 15.74
C THR A 35 1.18 3.28 14.88
N THR A 36 1.24 2.10 14.30
CA THR A 36 2.45 1.60 13.63
C THR A 36 2.09 0.61 12.52
N PRO A 37 2.86 0.56 11.42
CA PRO A 37 2.79 -0.58 10.50
C PRO A 37 3.05 -1.89 11.22
N ARG A 38 2.49 -3.00 10.71
CA ARG A 38 2.70 -4.30 11.34
C ARG A 38 4.18 -4.69 11.27
N GLY A 39 4.72 -5.21 12.37
CA GLY A 39 6.10 -5.70 12.41
C GLY A 39 7.21 -4.64 12.52
N GLY A 40 6.90 -3.34 12.45
CA GLY A 40 7.89 -2.26 12.59
C GLY A 40 8.46 -2.07 14.00
N LEU A 41 7.89 -2.74 15.02
CA LEU A 41 8.22 -2.52 16.42
C LEU A 41 9.59 -3.09 16.83
N SER A 42 10.19 -2.51 17.86
CA SER A 42 11.38 -3.07 18.53
C SER A 42 11.28 -2.88 20.05
N ILE A 43 11.68 -3.88 20.84
CA ILE A 43 11.67 -3.84 22.31
C ILE A 43 13.11 -4.06 22.78
N GLY A 44 13.59 -3.19 23.67
CA GLY A 44 14.93 -3.36 24.26
C GLY A 44 15.00 -4.51 25.27
N ASP A 45 16.20 -4.96 25.58
CA ASP A 45 16.41 -6.22 26.30
C ASP A 45 15.81 -6.24 27.70
N ALA A 46 15.97 -5.14 28.43
CA ALA A 46 15.37 -4.99 29.76
C ALA A 46 13.82 -4.95 29.73
N GLY A 47 13.21 -4.85 28.55
CA GLY A 47 11.78 -4.66 28.35
C GLY A 47 11.23 -3.41 29.05
N LYS A 48 12.10 -2.39 29.17
CA LYS A 48 11.80 -1.06 29.74
C LYS A 48 11.54 -0.01 28.67
N LEU A 49 12.06 -0.22 27.46
CA LEU A 49 11.92 0.70 26.33
C LEU A 49 11.45 -0.07 25.09
N ALA A 50 10.71 0.61 24.23
CA ALA A 50 10.36 0.14 22.90
C ALA A 50 10.43 1.27 21.88
N LEU A 51 10.78 0.93 20.64
CA LEU A 51 10.61 1.79 19.48
C LEU A 51 9.37 1.37 18.71
N ALA A 52 8.59 2.36 18.30
CA ALA A 52 7.43 2.19 17.46
C ALA A 52 7.49 3.18 16.30
N PRO A 53 7.88 2.74 15.08
CA PRO A 53 7.81 3.58 13.90
C PRO A 53 6.36 3.69 13.45
N GLY A 54 5.92 4.88 13.07
CA GLY A 54 4.54 5.09 12.63
C GLY A 54 4.07 6.47 13.00
N ARG A 55 2.88 6.58 13.57
CA ARG A 55 2.24 7.86 13.83
C ARG A 55 1.99 8.05 15.31
N VAL A 56 2.42 9.20 15.83
CA VAL A 56 2.33 9.56 17.25
C VAL A 56 1.27 10.63 17.44
N GLN A 57 0.20 10.29 18.14
CA GLN A 57 -0.91 11.20 18.45
C GLN A 57 -0.62 12.00 19.72
N THR A 58 -0.20 13.25 19.51
CA THR A 58 0.01 14.26 20.58
C THR A 58 -1.11 15.31 20.62
N GLY A 59 -2.00 15.33 19.61
CA GLY A 59 -3.13 16.25 19.49
C GLY A 59 -4.35 15.61 18.81
N VAL A 60 -5.11 16.40 18.05
CA VAL A 60 -6.30 15.91 17.30
C VAL A 60 -5.88 14.86 16.26
N TYR A 61 -4.78 15.12 15.55
CA TYR A 61 -4.14 14.19 14.61
C TYR A 61 -2.73 13.87 15.09
N GLY A 62 -2.19 12.73 14.66
CA GLY A 62 -0.81 12.36 14.93
C GLY A 62 0.19 12.84 13.88
N ASP A 63 1.47 12.72 14.20
CA ASP A 63 2.57 13.01 13.27
C ASP A 63 3.39 11.74 13.02
N ASP A 64 3.83 11.55 11.79
CA ASP A 64 4.67 10.42 11.40
C ASP A 64 6.09 10.54 11.98
N GLY A 65 6.66 9.43 12.45
CA GLY A 65 8.03 9.31 12.94
C GLY A 65 8.24 8.08 13.83
N VAL A 66 9.36 8.03 14.54
CA VAL A 66 9.67 6.93 15.46
C VAL A 66 9.41 7.36 16.90
N ALA A 67 8.47 6.68 17.56
CA ALA A 67 8.15 6.91 18.96
C ALA A 67 9.05 6.05 19.85
N LEU A 68 9.64 6.66 20.87
CA LEU A 68 10.27 5.95 21.98
C LEU A 68 9.26 5.82 23.12
N LEU A 69 8.99 4.59 23.54
CA LEU A 69 7.98 4.25 24.54
C LEU A 69 8.61 3.76 25.84
N ASN A 70 8.13 4.28 26.97
CA ASN A 70 8.42 3.74 28.29
C ASN A 70 7.51 2.56 28.62
N LEU A 71 8.09 1.43 28.98
CA LEU A 71 7.41 0.25 29.51
C LEU A 71 7.62 0.20 31.04
N PRO A 72 6.61 -0.19 31.84
CA PRO A 72 5.35 -0.85 31.45
C PRO A 72 4.23 0.10 31.00
N GLY A 73 4.47 1.41 31.01
CA GLY A 73 3.45 2.44 30.83
C GLY A 73 2.85 2.55 29.42
N LEU A 74 3.56 2.12 28.38
CA LEU A 74 3.33 2.56 26.98
C LEU A 74 3.24 4.10 26.86
N GLY A 75 3.91 4.82 27.77
CA GLY A 75 3.95 6.27 27.73
C GLY A 75 4.99 6.73 26.72
N VAL A 76 4.65 7.69 25.87
CA VAL A 76 5.59 8.27 24.92
C VAL A 76 6.67 9.02 25.71
N ARG A 77 7.91 8.54 25.64
CA ARG A 77 9.10 9.20 26.22
C ARG A 77 9.55 10.36 25.33
N GLY A 78 9.45 10.19 24.01
CA GLY A 78 9.74 11.23 23.03
C GLY A 78 9.64 10.69 21.60
N LYS A 79 9.82 11.59 20.63
CA LYS A 79 9.88 11.28 19.20
C LYS A 79 11.32 11.43 18.73
N LEU A 80 11.83 10.43 18.02
CA LEU A 80 13.19 10.45 17.48
C LEU A 80 13.16 11.13 16.11
N ALA A 81 13.54 12.40 16.06
CA ALA A 81 13.60 13.15 14.80
C ALA A 81 14.68 12.54 13.87
N GLY A 82 14.34 12.36 12.59
CA GLY A 82 15.27 11.86 11.57
C GLY A 82 15.51 10.35 11.57
N SER A 83 14.93 9.58 12.48
CA SER A 83 15.00 8.11 12.46
C SER A 83 13.93 7.52 11.53
N SER A 84 14.28 6.46 10.81
CA SER A 84 13.41 5.72 9.91
C SER A 84 12.76 4.51 10.57
N GLU A 85 11.80 3.90 9.87
CA GLU A 85 11.09 2.68 10.30
C GLU A 85 11.98 1.43 10.45
N ARG A 86 13.23 1.53 9.98
CA ARG A 86 14.22 0.45 9.99
C ARG A 86 15.18 0.55 11.17
N ALA A 87 14.77 1.22 12.24
CA ALA A 87 15.50 1.30 13.50
C ALA A 87 15.15 0.15 14.46
N ARG A 88 16.15 -0.39 15.16
CA ARG A 88 16.01 -1.43 16.18
C ARG A 88 16.77 -1.05 17.45
N LEU A 89 16.21 -1.40 18.61
CA LEU A 89 16.89 -1.28 19.89
C LEU A 89 17.88 -2.43 20.10
N LEU A 90 19.05 -2.08 20.60
CA LEU A 90 20.08 -3.01 21.07
C LEU A 90 20.49 -2.63 22.49
N GLY A 91 20.63 -3.61 23.38
CA GLY A 91 21.09 -3.41 24.75
C GLY A 91 19.99 -3.01 25.76
N ALA A 92 20.43 -2.61 26.95
CA ALA A 92 19.57 -2.43 28.12
C ALA A 92 19.78 -1.07 28.84
N GLY A 93 18.69 -0.52 29.38
CA GLY A 93 18.73 0.64 30.28
C GLY A 93 19.25 1.91 29.61
N ASP A 94 20.13 2.64 30.31
CA ASP A 94 20.72 3.90 29.84
C ASP A 94 21.87 3.67 28.84
N ALA A 95 22.28 2.42 28.63
CA ALA A 95 23.24 2.02 27.60
C ALA A 95 22.56 1.61 26.27
N ALA A 96 21.23 1.71 26.18
CA ALA A 96 20.51 1.34 24.97
C ALA A 96 21.06 2.06 23.73
N ARG A 97 21.19 1.31 22.63
CA ARG A 97 21.61 1.79 21.32
C ARG A 97 20.47 1.63 20.34
N ILE A 98 20.53 2.42 19.28
CA ILE A 98 19.66 2.32 18.12
C ILE A 98 20.55 1.92 16.95
N VAL A 99 20.19 0.81 16.32
CA VAL A 99 20.78 0.36 15.05
C VAL A 99 19.78 0.64 13.96
N GLU A 100 20.16 1.43 12.97
CA GLU A 100 19.27 1.86 11.89
C GLU A 100 19.87 1.54 10.53
N LEU A 101 19.06 0.93 9.66
CA LEU A 101 19.45 0.67 8.27
C LEU A 101 19.20 1.90 7.40
N GLY A 102 20.28 2.52 6.95
CA GLY A 102 20.29 3.66 6.04
C GLY A 102 20.20 3.26 4.57
N ARG A 103 20.93 3.99 3.71
CA ARG A 103 21.07 3.70 2.27
C ARG A 103 22.47 3.14 2.02
N GLY A 104 22.65 1.86 2.36
CA GLY A 104 23.93 1.16 2.21
C GLY A 104 24.80 1.14 3.48
N ASP A 105 24.28 1.58 4.62
CA ASP A 105 24.98 1.54 5.90
C ASP A 105 24.05 1.14 7.06
N LEU A 106 24.65 0.63 8.14
CA LEU A 106 24.03 0.47 9.46
C LEU A 106 24.56 1.55 10.39
N VAL A 107 23.71 2.48 10.79
CA VAL A 107 24.06 3.56 11.71
C VAL A 107 23.79 3.12 13.14
N VAL A 108 24.81 3.20 14.00
CA VAL A 108 24.69 2.91 15.42
C VAL A 108 24.70 4.23 16.20
N SER A 109 23.64 4.46 16.99
CA SER A 109 23.46 5.67 17.78
C SER A 109 23.25 5.35 19.26
N SER A 110 23.78 6.18 20.16
CA SER A 110 23.41 6.13 21.57
C SER A 110 22.10 6.86 21.81
N LEU A 111 21.37 6.41 22.82
CA LEU A 111 20.16 7.04 23.29
C LEU A 111 20.42 7.77 24.61
N ASP A 112 20.18 9.08 24.65
CA ASP A 112 20.17 9.88 25.87
C ASP A 112 18.81 10.57 26.02
N GLY A 113 17.99 10.08 26.95
CA GLY A 113 16.60 10.53 27.03
C GLY A 113 15.81 10.16 25.76
N ALA A 114 15.41 11.18 25.01
CA ALA A 114 14.80 11.07 23.68
C ALA A 114 15.70 11.63 22.56
N ALA A 115 16.94 12.01 22.88
CA ALA A 115 17.93 12.45 21.91
C ALA A 115 18.77 11.26 21.44
N THR A 116 19.12 11.28 20.16
CA THR A 116 20.04 10.30 19.57
C THR A 116 21.35 10.99 19.21
N LYS A 117 22.46 10.29 19.47
CA LYS A 117 23.79 10.73 19.03
C LYS A 117 24.42 9.60 18.23
N ARG A 118 24.73 9.86 16.96
CA ARG A 118 25.46 8.92 16.10
C ARG A 118 26.81 8.61 16.73
N LEU A 119 27.08 7.33 16.93
CA LEU A 119 28.37 6.85 17.42
C LEU A 119 29.28 6.48 16.24
N ARG A 120 28.74 5.70 15.30
CA ARG A 120 29.47 5.17 14.15
C ARG A 120 28.51 4.68 13.06
N ALA A 121 29.06 4.20 11.95
CA ALA A 121 28.30 3.45 10.96
C ALA A 121 29.15 2.35 10.32
N LEU A 122 28.53 1.20 10.07
CA LEU A 122 29.07 0.09 9.32
C LEU A 122 28.59 0.19 7.86
N ALA A 123 29.51 0.26 6.91
CA ALA A 123 29.17 0.22 5.49
C ALA A 123 28.76 -1.20 5.08
N LEU A 124 27.70 -1.34 4.30
CA LEU A 124 27.25 -2.61 3.72
C LEU A 124 27.84 -2.76 2.31
N ASN A 125 29.15 -2.97 2.24
CA ASN A 125 29.90 -3.18 1.01
C ASN A 125 30.21 -4.67 0.82
N PRO A 126 29.97 -5.27 -0.38
CA PRO A 126 30.21 -6.70 -0.56
C PRO A 126 31.66 -7.12 -0.30
N ASP A 127 32.60 -6.22 -0.57
CA ASP A 127 34.03 -6.47 -0.43
C ASP A 127 34.51 -6.49 1.03
N ASP A 128 33.72 -5.90 1.94
CA ASP A 128 34.02 -5.85 3.37
C ASP A 128 33.46 -7.09 4.11
N ALA A 129 32.66 -7.94 3.44
CA ALA A 129 32.11 -9.14 4.04
C ALA A 129 33.17 -10.25 4.11
N ALA A 130 33.31 -10.90 5.27
CA ALA A 130 34.25 -12.00 5.43
C ALA A 130 33.96 -13.18 4.47
N ARG A 131 32.71 -13.33 4.03
CA ARG A 131 32.27 -14.35 3.07
C ARG A 131 31.23 -13.81 2.10
N SER A 132 31.36 -14.17 0.83
CA SER A 132 30.31 -14.02 -0.17
C SER A 132 29.66 -15.38 -0.44
N LEU A 133 28.35 -15.47 -0.23
CA LEU A 133 27.58 -16.70 -0.40
C LEU A 133 27.01 -16.81 -1.82
N PRO A 134 26.80 -18.02 -2.36
CA PRO A 134 26.25 -18.21 -3.71
C PRO A 134 24.85 -17.61 -3.85
N LYS A 135 24.63 -16.83 -4.91
CA LYS A 135 23.33 -16.23 -5.24
C LYS A 135 22.18 -17.22 -5.09
N GLN A 136 21.10 -16.77 -4.44
CA GLN A 136 19.90 -17.58 -4.24
C GLN A 136 18.70 -16.94 -4.95
N ALA A 137 17.93 -17.77 -5.66
CA ALA A 137 16.57 -17.41 -6.08
C ALA A 137 15.59 -17.88 -5.00
N ILE A 138 14.72 -16.99 -4.55
CA ILE A 138 13.68 -17.30 -3.56
C ILE A 138 12.41 -16.51 -3.89
N GLY A 139 11.26 -17.20 -3.86
CA GLY A 139 9.99 -16.55 -4.17
C GLY A 139 9.69 -16.42 -5.67
N PRO A 140 8.58 -15.75 -6.00
CA PRO A 140 8.30 -15.26 -7.34
C PRO A 140 9.51 -14.50 -7.87
N GLN A 141 9.77 -14.65 -9.17
CA GLN A 141 10.88 -13.97 -9.85
C GLN A 141 10.32 -12.78 -10.65
N GLY A 142 11.08 -11.68 -10.69
CA GLY A 142 10.75 -10.54 -11.54
C GLY A 142 11.55 -10.57 -12.85
N ASP A 143 10.99 -9.99 -13.91
CA ASP A 143 11.54 -9.93 -15.27
C ASP A 143 12.82 -9.06 -15.45
N GLY A 144 13.64 -8.91 -14.40
CA GLY A 144 15.03 -8.40 -14.52
C GLY A 144 15.25 -6.88 -14.57
N GLY A 145 14.22 -6.04 -14.45
CA GLY A 145 14.33 -4.57 -14.50
C GLY A 145 13.86 -3.85 -13.22
N TRP A 146 13.84 -4.55 -12.10
CA TRP A 146 13.08 -4.18 -10.92
C TRP A 146 13.90 -3.46 -9.82
N PRO A 147 13.28 -2.62 -8.99
CA PRO A 147 13.95 -1.92 -7.89
C PRO A 147 14.55 -2.87 -6.84
N PRO A 148 15.46 -2.36 -5.99
CA PRO A 148 16.05 -3.17 -4.93
C PRO A 148 15.00 -3.69 -3.95
N LEU A 149 15.23 -4.90 -3.46
CA LEU A 149 14.50 -5.57 -2.36
C LEU A 149 14.10 -4.59 -1.25
N ARG A 150 12.83 -4.67 -0.78
CA ARG A 150 12.33 -3.90 0.37
C ARG A 150 13.34 -4.00 1.52
N ALA A 151 13.75 -2.84 2.05
CA ALA A 151 14.75 -2.82 3.08
C ALA A 151 14.18 -3.39 4.39
N ALA A 152 14.85 -4.38 4.98
CA ALA A 152 14.45 -4.97 6.26
C ALA A 152 15.65 -5.08 7.19
N LEU A 153 15.41 -4.94 8.49
CA LEU A 153 16.43 -5.08 9.52
C LEU A 153 15.90 -5.89 10.69
N CYS A 154 16.69 -6.88 11.12
CA CYS A 154 16.54 -7.59 12.36
C CYS A 154 17.86 -7.50 13.15
N VAL A 155 17.77 -7.21 14.45
CA VAL A 155 18.93 -7.15 15.35
C VAL A 155 18.61 -7.99 16.58
N ALA A 156 19.44 -9.00 16.81
CA ALA A 156 19.43 -9.83 18.00
C ALA A 156 20.17 -9.14 19.16
N ARG A 157 19.99 -9.68 20.35
CA ARG A 157 20.40 -9.07 21.62
C ARG A 157 21.91 -9.01 21.81
N ASP A 158 22.60 -9.97 21.23
CA ASP A 158 24.06 -10.06 21.24
C ASP A 158 24.72 -9.24 20.12
N GLY A 159 23.95 -8.35 19.48
CA GLY A 159 24.42 -7.50 18.41
C GLY A 159 24.39 -8.16 17.04
N ARG A 160 24.10 -9.47 16.93
CA ARG A 160 23.97 -10.11 15.61
C ARG A 160 22.81 -9.51 14.84
N PHE A 161 23.03 -9.19 13.58
CA PHE A 161 22.01 -8.60 12.73
C PHE A 161 21.82 -9.39 11.44
N ALA A 162 20.64 -9.19 10.86
CA ALA A 162 20.36 -9.51 9.47
C ALA A 162 19.74 -8.28 8.81
N ALA A 163 20.25 -7.90 7.64
CA ALA A 163 19.73 -6.78 6.88
C ALA A 163 19.47 -7.20 5.43
N ALA A 164 18.32 -6.82 4.90
CA ALA A 164 18.01 -6.95 3.48
C ALA A 164 18.04 -5.54 2.87
N TYR A 165 18.86 -5.31 1.85
CA TYR A 165 18.96 -4.03 1.16
C TYR A 165 19.66 -4.21 -0.19
N GLY A 166 19.23 -3.47 -1.22
CA GLY A 166 19.95 -3.43 -2.49
C GLY A 166 19.95 -4.76 -3.26
N GLY A 167 18.94 -5.61 -3.07
CA GLY A 167 18.91 -6.96 -3.65
C GLY A 167 19.84 -7.96 -2.96
N ARG A 168 20.35 -7.64 -1.77
CA ARG A 168 21.24 -8.49 -0.98
C ARG A 168 20.72 -8.71 0.43
N LEU A 169 21.06 -9.87 0.98
CA LEU A 169 20.95 -10.18 2.40
C LEU A 169 22.34 -10.12 3.03
N TRP A 170 22.42 -9.50 4.18
CA TRP A 170 23.64 -9.28 4.94
C TRP A 170 23.47 -9.88 6.33
N GLY A 171 24.53 -10.47 6.85
CA GLY A 171 24.59 -10.95 8.22
C GLY A 171 25.91 -10.57 8.86
N GLY A 172 25.84 -10.23 10.14
CA GLY A 172 27.00 -9.76 10.87
C GLY A 172 26.67 -9.46 12.32
N ARG A 173 27.52 -8.65 12.94
CA ARG A 173 27.41 -8.28 14.35
C ARG A 173 27.75 -6.80 14.52
N VAL A 174 27.00 -6.14 15.39
CA VAL A 174 27.27 -4.77 15.86
C VAL A 174 27.45 -4.81 17.37
N ASP A 175 28.66 -4.54 17.87
CA ASP A 175 28.94 -4.52 19.31
C ASP A 175 29.89 -3.39 19.71
N ASP A 176 30.22 -3.28 20.98
CA ASP A 176 31.07 -2.20 21.48
C ASP A 176 32.56 -2.41 21.14
N ASP A 177 32.98 -3.65 20.86
CA ASP A 177 34.37 -4.03 20.56
C ASP A 177 34.69 -3.93 19.06
N GLY A 178 33.68 -3.97 18.20
CA GLY A 178 33.80 -3.80 16.75
C GLY A 178 32.53 -4.23 16.00
N ASP A 179 32.31 -3.62 14.84
CA ASP A 179 31.27 -4.09 13.92
C ASP A 179 31.88 -5.10 12.95
N GLU A 180 31.19 -6.21 12.69
CA GLU A 180 31.62 -7.27 11.77
C GLU A 180 30.55 -7.51 10.71
N LEU A 181 31.00 -7.66 9.46
CA LEU A 181 30.19 -8.19 8.39
C LEU A 181 30.62 -9.63 8.06
N ALA A 182 29.91 -10.60 8.62
CA ALA A 182 30.28 -12.01 8.53
C ALA A 182 30.03 -12.60 7.14
N TRP A 183 28.91 -12.22 6.51
CA TRP A 183 28.57 -12.71 5.18
C TRP A 183 27.62 -11.80 4.41
N THR A 184 27.66 -11.93 3.08
CA THR A 184 26.72 -11.31 2.14
C THR A 184 26.17 -12.34 1.17
N LEU A 185 24.92 -12.17 0.74
CA LEU A 185 24.23 -13.05 -0.20
C LEU A 185 23.41 -12.22 -1.19
N GLU A 186 23.59 -12.48 -2.49
CA GLU A 186 22.73 -11.91 -3.53
C GLU A 186 21.40 -12.67 -3.65
N LEU A 187 20.29 -11.94 -3.77
CA LEU A 187 18.94 -12.49 -3.86
C LEU A 187 18.31 -12.16 -5.21
N ALA A 188 17.76 -13.19 -5.86
CA ALA A 188 16.81 -13.04 -6.96
C ALA A 188 15.39 -13.28 -6.44
N ILE A 189 14.61 -12.20 -6.37
CA ILE A 189 13.28 -12.14 -5.76
C ILE A 189 12.49 -11.00 -6.42
N HIS A 190 11.19 -11.21 -6.61
CA HIS A 190 10.29 -10.18 -7.12
C HIS A 190 10.23 -8.98 -6.14
N PRO A 191 10.34 -7.72 -6.59
CA PRO A 191 10.52 -6.56 -5.71
C PRO A 191 9.33 -6.26 -4.79
N THR A 192 8.12 -6.67 -5.18
CA THR A 192 6.88 -6.32 -4.48
C THR A 192 6.52 -7.27 -3.35
N VAL A 193 7.19 -8.43 -3.26
CA VAL A 193 6.81 -9.46 -2.29
C VAL A 193 7.08 -8.98 -0.87
N ALA A 194 6.18 -9.33 0.05
CA ALA A 194 6.41 -9.07 1.45
C ALA A 194 7.54 -9.97 1.96
N ILE A 195 8.50 -9.37 2.68
CA ILE A 195 9.59 -10.08 3.33
C ILE A 195 9.60 -9.83 4.84
N ASP A 196 10.13 -10.80 5.59
CA ASP A 196 10.37 -10.67 7.02
C ASP A 196 11.71 -11.29 7.39
N LEU A 197 12.44 -10.66 8.33
CA LEU A 197 13.73 -11.13 8.81
C LEU A 197 13.65 -11.52 10.28
N GLN A 198 14.04 -12.74 10.58
CA GLN A 198 14.01 -13.30 11.92
C GLN A 198 15.36 -13.91 12.29
N ARG A 199 15.69 -13.89 13.58
CA ARG A 199 16.86 -14.54 14.16
C ARG A 199 16.42 -15.63 15.12
N ALA A 200 17.02 -16.81 14.98
CA ALA A 200 16.81 -17.95 15.87
C ALA A 200 18.18 -18.58 16.18
N GLY A 201 18.75 -18.27 17.34
CA GLY A 201 20.13 -18.67 17.67
C GLY A 201 21.14 -18.08 16.66
N ASP A 202 21.95 -18.96 16.08
CA ASP A 202 22.97 -18.69 15.04
C ASP A 202 22.43 -18.65 13.61
N GLU A 203 21.11 -18.66 13.45
CA GLU A 203 20.48 -18.67 12.15
C GLU A 203 19.73 -17.35 11.88
N THR A 204 19.93 -16.84 10.67
CA THR A 204 19.07 -15.86 10.03
C THR A 204 18.03 -16.58 9.18
N TRP A 205 16.79 -16.15 9.30
CA TRP A 205 15.67 -16.62 8.49
C TRP A 205 15.08 -15.45 7.72
N LEU A 206 15.12 -15.54 6.39
CA LEU A 206 14.39 -14.66 5.49
C LEU A 206 13.11 -15.38 5.06
N THR A 207 11.96 -14.80 5.37
CA THR A 207 10.66 -15.22 4.86
C THR A 207 10.29 -14.38 3.65
N VAL A 208 9.82 -15.04 2.59
CA VAL A 208 9.25 -14.42 1.39
C VAL A 208 7.83 -14.93 1.22
N MET A 209 6.86 -14.01 1.24
CA MET A 209 5.44 -14.33 1.06
C MET A 209 5.03 -14.26 -0.41
N ASP A 210 4.46 -15.36 -0.90
CA ASP A 210 3.79 -15.46 -2.20
C ASP A 210 2.28 -15.48 -1.95
N HIS A 211 1.69 -14.28 -1.94
CA HIS A 211 0.28 -14.10 -1.59
C HIS A 211 -0.64 -14.70 -2.66
N ALA A 212 -0.23 -14.70 -3.93
CA ALA A 212 -1.01 -15.32 -5.00
C ALA A 212 -1.13 -16.84 -4.82
N ALA A 213 -0.02 -17.49 -4.42
CA ALA A 213 0.02 -18.94 -4.24
C ALA A 213 -0.40 -19.41 -2.83
N GLY A 214 -0.55 -18.49 -1.86
CA GLY A 214 -0.78 -18.84 -0.45
C GLY A 214 0.39 -19.62 0.15
N ARG A 215 1.62 -19.25 -0.21
CA ARG A 215 2.85 -19.94 0.18
C ARG A 215 3.84 -18.99 0.85
N ALA A 216 4.62 -19.55 1.77
CA ALA A 216 5.79 -18.89 2.34
C ALA A 216 7.04 -19.69 1.96
N ARG A 217 8.07 -18.99 1.49
CA ARG A 217 9.40 -19.56 1.25
C ARG A 217 10.35 -18.98 2.27
N LEU A 218 11.10 -19.85 2.93
CA LEU A 218 12.04 -19.49 3.97
C LEU A 218 13.44 -19.83 3.50
N LEU A 219 14.35 -18.88 3.63
CA LEU A 219 15.78 -19.10 3.46
C LEU A 219 16.45 -18.99 4.82
N ARG A 220 17.05 -20.08 5.26
CA ARG A 220 17.92 -20.12 6.42
C ARG A 220 19.36 -19.87 6.00
N VAL A 221 20.03 -18.98 6.73
CA VAL A 221 21.47 -18.73 6.63
C VAL A 221 22.06 -18.82 8.04
N THR A 222 22.95 -19.76 8.27
CA THR A 222 23.71 -19.82 9.54
C THR A 222 24.79 -18.73 9.57
N ASP A 223 25.29 -18.37 10.76
CA ASP A 223 26.42 -17.45 10.90
C ASP A 223 27.69 -18.00 10.21
N ALA A 224 27.79 -19.33 10.06
CA ALA A 224 28.83 -20.00 9.29
C ALA A 224 28.61 -19.94 7.75
N GLY A 225 27.48 -19.41 7.28
CA GLY A 225 27.15 -19.27 5.86
C GLY A 225 26.52 -20.50 5.21
N ALA A 226 26.17 -21.54 5.98
CA ALA A 226 25.39 -22.67 5.46
C ALA A 226 23.95 -22.24 5.15
N LEU A 227 23.43 -22.69 4.00
CA LEU A 227 22.15 -22.31 3.43
C LEU A 227 21.16 -23.49 3.42
N GLU A 228 19.90 -23.23 3.73
CA GLU A 228 18.80 -24.18 3.54
C GLU A 228 17.54 -23.43 3.08
N GLN A 229 16.78 -23.99 2.14
CA GLN A 229 15.50 -23.46 1.71
C GLN A 229 14.36 -24.38 2.15
N LEU A 230 13.27 -23.79 2.61
CA LEU A 230 12.04 -24.48 2.98
C LEU A 230 10.84 -23.78 2.33
N GLU A 231 9.88 -24.55 1.85
CA GLU A 231 8.61 -24.02 1.35
C GLU A 231 7.44 -24.61 2.13
N LEU A 232 6.48 -23.76 2.49
CA LEU A 232 5.30 -24.13 3.26
C LEU A 232 4.05 -23.51 2.65
N ALA A 233 2.94 -24.26 2.67
CA ALA A 233 1.62 -23.66 2.54
C ALA A 233 1.36 -22.80 3.78
N SER A 234 1.21 -21.49 3.58
CA SER A 234 0.92 -20.56 4.68
C SER A 234 0.31 -19.27 4.14
N LEU A 235 -0.83 -18.89 4.71
CA LEU A 235 -1.47 -17.60 4.46
C LEU A 235 -0.78 -16.46 5.21
N ALA A 236 -0.17 -16.75 6.36
CA ALA A 236 0.54 -15.78 7.21
C ALA A 236 2.05 -15.93 7.10
N GLY A 237 2.79 -14.85 7.38
CA GLY A 237 4.24 -14.90 7.59
C GLY A 237 4.59 -15.88 8.72
N PRO A 238 5.32 -16.98 8.44
CA PRO A 238 5.70 -17.93 9.47
C PRO A 238 6.58 -17.29 10.54
N ARG A 239 6.52 -17.83 11.76
CA ARG A 239 7.42 -17.43 12.86
C ARG A 239 8.39 -18.54 13.20
N VAL A 240 9.66 -18.18 13.25
CA VAL A 240 10.75 -19.08 13.57
C VAL A 240 11.30 -18.74 14.94
N THR A 241 11.37 -19.73 15.82
CA THR A 241 12.10 -19.65 17.09
C THR A 241 13.26 -20.64 17.09
N GLU A 242 14.00 -20.72 18.19
CA GLU A 242 15.05 -21.75 18.37
C GLU A 242 14.46 -23.17 18.36
N THR A 243 13.20 -23.34 18.76
CA THR A 243 12.58 -24.65 18.97
C THR A 243 11.44 -24.96 18.00
N TRP A 244 10.74 -23.93 17.51
CA TRP A 244 9.48 -24.09 16.80
C TRP A 244 9.44 -23.31 15.50
N LEU A 245 8.67 -23.83 14.55
CA LEU A 245 8.20 -23.14 13.36
C LEU A 245 6.68 -23.04 13.45
N LEU A 246 6.15 -21.82 13.42
CA LEU A 246 4.72 -21.54 13.40
C LEU A 246 4.28 -21.07 12.01
N TYR A 247 3.19 -21.61 11.50
CA TYR A 247 2.61 -21.17 10.22
C TYR A 247 1.10 -21.40 10.21
N GLN A 248 0.40 -20.79 9.25
CA GLN A 248 -1.05 -20.83 9.14
C GLN A 248 -1.44 -21.34 7.76
N PRO A 249 -1.54 -22.67 7.55
CA PRO A 249 -1.81 -23.24 6.22
C PRO A 249 -3.17 -22.88 5.66
N GLU A 250 -4.14 -22.59 6.53
CA GLU A 250 -5.50 -22.17 6.19
C GLU A 250 -6.03 -21.24 7.29
N SER A 251 -7.08 -20.48 7.00
CA SER A 251 -7.52 -19.41 7.91
C SER A 251 -7.90 -19.92 9.30
N GLY A 252 -8.54 -21.08 9.38
CA GLY A 252 -9.01 -21.68 10.63
C GLY A 252 -7.96 -22.47 11.41
N VAL A 253 -6.73 -22.63 10.92
CA VAL A 253 -5.75 -23.52 11.56
C VAL A 253 -4.37 -22.88 11.68
N VAL A 254 -3.82 -22.90 12.89
CA VAL A 254 -2.40 -22.59 13.15
C VAL A 254 -1.66 -23.88 13.45
N VAL A 255 -0.49 -24.06 12.84
CA VAL A 255 0.38 -25.23 13.06
C VAL A 255 1.65 -24.79 13.77
N ARG A 256 2.01 -25.55 14.81
CA ARG A 256 3.32 -25.48 15.47
C ARG A 256 4.09 -26.74 15.16
N ARG A 257 5.22 -26.60 14.46
CA ARG A 257 6.11 -27.68 14.09
C ARG A 257 7.40 -27.62 14.90
N ALA A 258 7.75 -28.72 15.57
CA ALA A 258 9.04 -28.88 16.24
C ALA A 258 10.17 -28.82 15.21
N ARG A 259 11.20 -28.00 15.45
CA ARG A 259 12.33 -27.91 14.52
C ARG A 259 13.20 -29.16 14.51
N ALA A 260 13.40 -29.78 15.67
CA ALA A 260 14.28 -30.94 15.81
C ALA A 260 13.61 -32.26 15.37
N SER A 261 12.36 -32.50 15.79
CA SER A 261 11.64 -33.76 15.50
C SER A 261 10.72 -33.69 14.29
N GLY A 262 10.35 -32.48 13.85
CA GLY A 262 9.34 -32.28 12.81
C GLY A 262 7.89 -32.51 13.26
N GLU A 263 7.65 -32.87 14.53
CA GLU A 263 6.31 -33.13 15.08
C GLU A 263 5.42 -31.88 15.00
N GLU A 264 4.16 -32.05 14.60
CA GLU A 264 3.20 -30.97 14.42
C GLU A 264 2.09 -31.00 15.48
N THR A 265 1.81 -29.86 16.08
CA THR A 265 0.59 -29.58 16.85
C THR A 265 -0.29 -28.62 16.05
N ARG A 266 -1.57 -28.94 15.89
CA ARG A 266 -2.55 -28.10 15.19
C ARG A 266 -3.50 -27.44 16.19
N PHE A 267 -3.77 -26.15 15.99
CA PHE A 267 -4.70 -25.36 16.80
C PHE A 267 -5.85 -24.87 15.92
N ASP A 268 -7.09 -25.14 16.33
CA ASP A 268 -8.28 -24.55 15.72
C ASP A 268 -8.43 -23.09 16.18
N VAL A 269 -8.40 -22.18 15.21
CA VAL A 269 -8.56 -20.75 15.42
C VAL A 269 -9.78 -20.18 14.72
N ALA A 270 -10.61 -21.02 14.08
CA ALA A 270 -11.82 -20.58 13.40
C ALA A 270 -12.77 -19.77 14.31
N PRO A 271 -12.99 -20.13 15.60
CA PRO A 271 -13.84 -19.35 16.50
C PRO A 271 -13.35 -17.92 16.74
N TYR A 272 -12.05 -17.66 16.59
CA TYR A 272 -11.45 -16.36 16.88
C TYR A 272 -11.37 -15.44 15.66
N ASN A 273 -11.60 -15.95 14.46
CA ASN A 273 -11.52 -15.16 13.22
C ASN A 273 -12.78 -14.36 12.91
N ALA A 274 -13.90 -14.60 13.62
CA ALA A 274 -15.09 -13.77 13.47
C ALA A 274 -14.85 -12.38 14.07
N HIS A 275 -15.20 -11.31 13.34
CA HIS A 275 -15.02 -9.95 13.84
C HIS A 275 -15.93 -9.71 15.06
N PRO A 276 -15.43 -9.22 16.21
CA PRO A 276 -16.21 -9.06 17.44
C PRO A 276 -17.14 -7.84 17.46
N ARG A 277 -17.34 -7.15 16.33
CA ARG A 277 -18.12 -5.90 16.23
C ARG A 277 -19.29 -6.09 15.26
N PRO A 278 -20.41 -5.37 15.41
CA PRO A 278 -21.55 -5.46 14.51
C PRO A 278 -21.17 -5.23 13.05
N GLU A 279 -21.94 -5.81 12.14
CA GLU A 279 -21.72 -5.62 10.69
C GLU A 279 -21.97 -4.16 10.29
N PRO A 280 -21.17 -3.60 9.37
CA PRO A 280 -21.44 -2.28 8.82
C PRO A 280 -22.64 -2.30 7.85
N GLU A 281 -23.24 -1.13 7.67
CA GLU A 281 -24.30 -0.86 6.69
C GLU A 281 -23.84 -1.21 5.27
N LEU A 282 -24.74 -1.76 4.44
CA LEU A 282 -24.44 -2.16 3.06
C LEU A 282 -23.98 -0.99 2.18
N GLU A 283 -24.52 0.21 2.42
CA GLU A 283 -24.21 1.43 1.67
C GLU A 283 -22.72 1.82 1.74
N VAL A 284 -22.00 1.39 2.79
CA VAL A 284 -20.56 1.61 2.95
C VAL A 284 -19.75 0.98 1.79
N TYR A 285 -20.28 -0.07 1.16
CA TYR A 285 -19.64 -0.75 0.04
C TYR A 285 -20.02 -0.19 -1.34
N LYS A 286 -20.94 0.78 -1.42
CA LYS A 286 -21.38 1.50 -2.63
C LYS A 286 -21.59 0.60 -3.86
N GLY A 287 -22.45 -0.41 -3.73
CA GLY A 287 -22.79 -1.32 -4.84
C GLY A 287 -21.74 -2.39 -5.16
N ARG A 288 -20.62 -2.46 -4.43
CA ARG A 288 -19.72 -3.62 -4.47
C ARG A 288 -20.23 -4.73 -3.57
N ALA A 289 -19.96 -5.98 -3.95
CA ALA A 289 -20.23 -7.11 -3.07
C ALA A 289 -19.53 -6.94 -1.72
N ARG A 290 -20.20 -7.35 -0.65
CA ARG A 290 -19.55 -7.53 0.65
C ARG A 290 -18.35 -8.47 0.46
N PRO A 291 -17.24 -8.27 1.19
CA PRO A 291 -16.12 -9.18 1.14
C PRO A 291 -16.61 -10.62 1.37
N PRO A 292 -16.34 -11.56 0.44
CA PRO A 292 -16.70 -12.94 0.64
C PRO A 292 -15.87 -13.49 1.81
N ALA A 293 -16.53 -13.68 2.96
CA ALA A 293 -15.97 -14.28 4.18
C ALA A 293 -14.61 -13.69 4.65
N PRO A 294 -14.61 -12.51 5.33
CA PRO A 294 -13.42 -11.94 5.98
C PRO A 294 -12.70 -12.92 6.94
N THR A 295 -13.41 -13.95 7.41
CA THR A 295 -12.90 -15.06 8.24
C THR A 295 -11.88 -15.98 7.56
N ARG A 296 -11.58 -15.75 6.27
CA ARG A 296 -10.57 -16.50 5.49
C ARG A 296 -9.18 -15.86 5.48
N LEU A 297 -9.02 -14.70 6.12
CA LEU A 297 -7.73 -14.01 6.16
C LEU A 297 -6.75 -14.61 7.17
N PRO A 298 -5.45 -14.47 6.92
CA PRO A 298 -4.43 -14.82 7.90
C PRO A 298 -4.46 -13.88 9.11
N GLY A 299 -4.20 -14.44 10.28
CA GLY A 299 -3.81 -13.66 11.45
C GLY A 299 -2.30 -13.43 11.49
N GLN A 300 -1.82 -12.89 12.59
CA GLN A 300 -0.41 -12.77 12.89
C GLN A 300 -0.01 -13.78 13.97
N LEU A 301 1.11 -14.44 13.73
CA LEU A 301 1.71 -15.42 14.61
C LEU A 301 2.87 -14.78 15.39
N ASP A 302 3.06 -15.22 16.63
CA ASP A 302 4.27 -15.00 17.43
C ASP A 302 4.42 -16.14 18.47
N ALA A 303 5.63 -16.37 18.99
CA ALA A 303 5.90 -17.44 19.96
C ALA A 303 6.91 -17.06 21.02
N ILE A 304 6.67 -17.51 22.26
CA ILE A 304 7.48 -17.15 23.44
C ILE A 304 7.73 -18.39 24.28
N GLY A 305 8.92 -18.96 24.15
CA GLY A 305 9.19 -20.29 24.68
C GLY A 305 8.14 -21.26 24.15
N GLU A 306 7.32 -21.79 25.06
CA GLU A 306 6.23 -22.73 24.72
C GLU A 306 4.87 -22.09 24.41
N ARG A 307 4.72 -20.78 24.60
CA ARG A 307 3.45 -20.09 24.35
C ARG A 307 3.36 -19.71 22.88
N VAL A 308 2.18 -19.91 22.32
CA VAL A 308 1.84 -19.53 20.94
C VAL A 308 0.81 -18.41 21.01
N LEU A 309 1.14 -17.27 20.42
CA LEU A 309 0.27 -16.12 20.33
C LEU A 309 -0.29 -16.00 18.92
N PHE A 310 -1.59 -15.78 18.85
CA PHE A 310 -2.32 -15.53 17.62
C PHE A 310 -3.09 -14.22 17.74
N VAL A 311 -2.89 -13.33 16.77
CA VAL A 311 -3.71 -12.13 16.59
C VAL A 311 -4.56 -12.38 15.36
N PRO A 312 -5.89 -12.50 15.47
CA PRO A 312 -6.75 -12.65 14.30
C PRO A 312 -6.56 -11.49 13.32
N TRP A 313 -6.95 -11.69 12.06
CA TRP A 313 -6.78 -10.69 10.98
C TRP A 313 -7.32 -9.30 11.34
N HIS A 314 -8.41 -9.24 12.11
CA HIS A 314 -9.06 -8.00 12.56
C HIS A 314 -8.31 -7.28 13.69
N GLY A 315 -7.41 -7.97 14.39
CA GLY A 315 -6.57 -7.38 15.42
C GLY A 315 -7.35 -6.80 16.60
N GLU A 316 -8.53 -7.29 16.97
CA GLU A 316 -9.26 -6.76 18.15
C GLU A 316 -8.89 -7.53 19.42
N THR A 317 -8.41 -8.76 19.27
CA THR A 317 -8.09 -9.68 20.35
C THR A 317 -6.71 -10.30 20.15
N ILE A 318 -6.16 -10.85 21.23
CA ILE A 318 -4.96 -11.69 21.23
C ILE A 318 -5.35 -13.02 21.88
N VAL A 319 -4.97 -14.12 21.24
CA VAL A 319 -5.25 -15.48 21.72
C VAL A 319 -3.95 -16.16 22.08
N GLU A 320 -3.83 -16.65 23.32
CA GLU A 320 -2.80 -17.63 23.67
C GLU A 320 -3.33 -19.03 23.38
N LEU A 321 -2.91 -19.63 22.26
CA LEU A 321 -3.53 -20.85 21.73
C LEU A 321 -3.42 -22.06 22.66
N ARG A 322 -2.32 -22.19 23.40
CA ARG A 322 -2.09 -23.35 24.28
C ARG A 322 -2.98 -23.32 25.53
N ALA A 323 -3.19 -22.14 26.10
CA ALA A 323 -4.02 -21.96 27.29
C ALA A 323 -5.50 -21.68 26.95
N GLY A 324 -5.81 -21.42 25.67
CA GLY A 324 -7.16 -21.02 25.23
C GLY A 324 -7.58 -19.64 25.76
N VAL A 325 -6.63 -18.81 26.18
CA VAL A 325 -6.92 -17.50 26.79
C VAL A 325 -7.10 -16.46 25.70
N VAL A 326 -8.27 -15.82 25.68
CA VAL A 326 -8.58 -14.69 24.80
C VAL A 326 -8.48 -13.39 25.59
N LEU A 327 -7.71 -12.44 25.07
CA LEU A 327 -7.52 -11.12 25.65
C LEU A 327 -8.06 -10.07 24.69
N ASP A 328 -9.04 -9.29 25.13
CA ASP A 328 -9.47 -8.08 24.42
C ASP A 328 -8.31 -7.06 24.45
N ARG A 329 -7.97 -6.47 23.30
CA ARG A 329 -6.95 -5.42 23.24
C ARG A 329 -7.42 -4.09 23.83
N GLU A 330 -8.67 -4.01 24.29
CA GLU A 330 -9.32 -2.82 24.86
C GLU A 330 -9.32 -1.64 23.89
N ILE A 331 -9.42 -1.93 22.59
CA ILE A 331 -9.44 -0.89 21.56
C ILE A 331 -10.80 -0.19 21.59
N GLY A 332 -10.79 1.15 21.53
CA GLY A 332 -11.98 1.98 21.67
C GLY A 332 -13.16 1.52 20.80
N ALA A 333 -14.30 1.25 21.44
CA ALA A 333 -15.48 0.69 20.80
C ALA A 333 -16.35 1.73 20.05
N GLY A 334 -16.16 3.04 20.32
CA GLY A 334 -17.01 4.12 19.79
C GLY A 334 -17.05 4.23 18.25
N ALA A 335 -16.03 3.69 17.55
CA ALA A 335 -15.96 3.60 16.09
C ALA A 335 -15.95 2.14 15.58
N GLY A 336 -16.40 1.17 16.39
CA GLY A 336 -16.26 -0.27 16.12
C GLY A 336 -16.73 -0.72 14.73
N PRO A 337 -17.95 -0.39 14.27
CA PRO A 337 -18.41 -0.75 12.93
C PRO A 337 -17.58 -0.13 11.79
N LEU A 338 -17.14 1.12 11.95
CA LEU A 338 -16.25 1.77 10.98
C LEU A 338 -14.90 1.05 10.89
N ARG A 339 -14.31 0.71 12.05
CA ARG A 339 -13.07 -0.07 12.10
C ARG A 339 -13.24 -1.42 11.42
N ARG A 340 -14.33 -2.13 11.69
CA ARG A 340 -14.67 -3.37 11.00
C ARG A 340 -14.74 -3.18 9.49
N ALA A 341 -15.48 -2.16 9.02
CA ALA A 341 -15.60 -1.86 7.60
C ALA A 341 -14.24 -1.60 6.94
N ILE A 342 -13.37 -0.81 7.57
CA ILE A 342 -12.02 -0.54 7.05
C ILE A 342 -11.23 -1.84 6.90
N VAL A 343 -11.19 -2.69 7.92
CA VAL A 343 -10.38 -3.92 7.85
C VAL A 343 -10.99 -4.92 6.86
N GLU A 344 -12.31 -5.02 6.77
CA GLU A 344 -12.99 -5.88 5.79
C GLU A 344 -12.80 -5.41 4.34
N VAL A 345 -12.77 -4.10 4.09
CA VAL A 345 -12.46 -3.60 2.76
C VAL A 345 -10.98 -3.82 2.43
N MET A 346 -10.07 -3.55 3.36
CA MET A 346 -8.65 -3.87 3.21
C MET A 346 -8.43 -5.37 2.93
N ALA A 347 -9.21 -6.25 3.56
CA ALA A 347 -9.19 -7.69 3.32
C ALA A 347 -9.52 -8.05 1.87
N ARG A 348 -10.63 -7.50 1.36
CA ARG A 348 -11.07 -7.68 -0.02
C ARG A 348 -10.01 -7.16 -0.99
N ASP A 349 -9.52 -5.96 -0.74
CA ASP A 349 -8.57 -5.29 -1.63
C ASP A 349 -7.23 -6.06 -1.64
N ASN A 350 -6.78 -6.61 -0.50
CA ASN A 350 -5.63 -7.50 -0.44
C ASN A 350 -5.82 -8.82 -1.18
N ALA A 351 -7.03 -9.38 -1.21
CA ALA A 351 -7.31 -10.57 -2.01
C ALA A 351 -7.18 -10.29 -3.52
N ALA A 352 -7.58 -9.09 -3.96
CA ALA A 352 -7.38 -8.65 -5.35
C ALA A 352 -5.89 -8.37 -5.65
N LEU A 353 -5.18 -7.70 -4.74
CA LEU A 353 -3.75 -7.37 -4.86
C LEU A 353 -2.83 -8.59 -4.82
N ALA A 354 -3.26 -9.69 -4.19
CA ALA A 354 -2.46 -10.90 -4.04
C ALA A 354 -1.92 -11.42 -5.39
N ARG A 355 -2.70 -11.33 -6.48
CA ARG A 355 -2.29 -11.74 -7.83
C ARG A 355 -1.15 -10.90 -8.40
N LEU A 356 -1.00 -9.66 -7.93
CA LEU A 356 0.12 -8.77 -8.25
C LEU A 356 1.29 -8.92 -7.26
N GLN A 357 1.25 -9.91 -6.36
CA GLN A 357 2.23 -10.08 -5.30
C GLN A 357 2.36 -8.84 -4.41
N LEU A 358 1.24 -8.15 -4.18
CA LEU A 358 1.15 -6.94 -3.36
C LEU A 358 0.26 -7.19 -2.15
N GLN A 359 0.63 -6.57 -1.03
CA GLN A 359 -0.19 -6.51 0.17
C GLN A 359 -0.19 -5.08 0.70
N ALA A 360 -1.38 -4.49 0.79
CA ALA A 360 -1.62 -3.22 1.45
C ALA A 360 -1.74 -3.42 2.96
N GLU A 361 -1.14 -2.51 3.72
CA GLU A 361 -1.17 -2.48 5.18
C GLU A 361 -1.87 -1.21 5.67
N LEU A 362 -2.78 -1.36 6.63
CA LEU A 362 -3.35 -0.21 7.32
C LEU A 362 -2.29 0.35 8.29
N ARG A 363 -1.89 1.60 8.12
CA ARG A 363 -0.76 2.23 8.82
C ARG A 363 -1.17 2.95 10.10
N HIS A 364 -2.26 3.70 10.06
CA HIS A 364 -2.79 4.44 11.21
C HIS A 364 -4.30 4.66 11.06
N PHE A 365 -4.98 4.81 12.19
CA PHE A 365 -6.38 5.18 12.30
C PHE A 365 -6.54 6.17 13.47
N ASP A 366 -6.86 7.41 13.17
CA ASP A 366 -7.03 8.49 14.13
C ASP A 366 -8.51 8.88 14.21
N THR A 367 -9.11 8.77 15.40
CA THR A 367 -10.45 9.32 15.66
C THR A 367 -10.34 10.76 16.16
N ASN A 368 -11.15 11.66 15.62
CA ASN A 368 -11.30 13.01 16.14
C ASN A 368 -12.00 12.96 17.50
N PRO A 369 -11.38 13.45 18.59
CA PRO A 369 -12.00 13.44 19.91
C PRO A 369 -13.18 14.41 20.05
N LYS A 370 -13.34 15.37 19.13
CA LYS A 370 -14.35 16.44 19.20
C LYS A 370 -15.57 16.22 18.31
N GLY A 371 -15.60 15.15 17.51
CA GLY A 371 -16.71 14.87 16.62
C GLY A 371 -16.56 13.53 15.94
N SER A 372 -17.61 13.09 15.25
CA SER A 372 -17.63 11.82 14.52
C SER A 372 -16.86 11.94 13.21
N SER A 373 -15.55 12.19 13.28
CA SER A 373 -14.67 12.17 12.12
C SER A 373 -13.40 11.37 12.37
N CYS A 374 -12.83 10.75 11.33
CA CYS A 374 -11.58 9.99 11.44
C CYS A 374 -10.68 10.17 10.22
N SER A 375 -9.38 9.91 10.40
CA SER A 375 -8.41 9.77 9.31
C SER A 375 -7.69 8.43 9.42
N PHE A 376 -7.33 7.83 8.28
CA PHE A 376 -6.48 6.65 8.26
C PHE A 376 -5.57 6.68 7.04
N GLY A 377 -4.48 5.93 7.10
CA GLY A 377 -3.51 5.79 6.02
C GLY A 377 -3.30 4.32 5.65
N VAL A 378 -3.05 4.08 4.37
CA VAL A 378 -2.71 2.78 3.82
C VAL A 378 -1.31 2.85 3.23
N GLU A 379 -0.54 1.79 3.42
CA GLU A 379 0.82 1.65 2.90
C GLU A 379 0.88 0.46 1.95
N LEU A 380 1.56 0.65 0.83
CA LEU A 380 1.92 -0.41 -0.10
C LEU A 380 3.45 -0.51 -0.18
N PRO A 381 4.00 -1.70 -0.52
CA PRO A 381 5.43 -1.84 -0.78
C PRO A 381 5.91 -0.81 -1.81
N GLU A 382 7.13 -0.29 -1.62
CA GLU A 382 7.77 0.57 -2.61
C GLU A 382 7.93 -0.17 -3.95
N CYS A 383 7.33 0.39 -4.99
CA CYS A 383 7.33 -0.10 -6.36
C CYS A 383 7.91 0.98 -7.27
N VAL A 384 8.73 0.57 -8.25
CA VAL A 384 9.38 1.49 -9.19
C VAL A 384 9.14 1.02 -10.61
N GLY A 385 8.92 1.97 -11.51
CA GLY A 385 9.21 1.82 -12.93
C GLY A 385 8.21 1.01 -13.76
N ALA A 386 7.02 0.67 -13.26
CA ALA A 386 5.99 -0.02 -14.04
C ALA A 386 4.58 0.55 -13.78
N ILE A 387 3.70 0.42 -14.78
CA ILE A 387 2.33 0.95 -14.70
C ILE A 387 1.43 0.11 -13.78
N GLY A 388 1.63 -1.21 -13.70
CA GLY A 388 0.84 -2.12 -12.84
C GLY A 388 0.84 -1.75 -11.35
N PRO A 389 2.02 -1.56 -10.71
CA PRO A 389 2.07 -1.09 -9.33
C PRO A 389 1.42 0.28 -9.10
N ARG A 390 1.48 1.20 -10.07
CA ARG A 390 0.79 2.49 -9.98
C ARG A 390 -0.73 2.33 -9.98
N VAL A 391 -1.26 1.45 -10.83
CA VAL A 391 -2.68 1.06 -10.81
C VAL A 391 -3.06 0.45 -9.46
N ALA A 392 -2.22 -0.44 -8.92
CA ALA A 392 -2.43 -1.07 -7.62
C ALA A 392 -2.44 -0.06 -6.45
N CYS A 393 -1.57 0.96 -6.52
CA CYS A 393 -1.56 2.06 -5.54
C CYS A 393 -2.81 2.93 -5.59
N GLU A 394 -3.28 3.29 -6.78
CA GLU A 394 -4.55 4.00 -6.95
C GLU A 394 -5.72 3.14 -6.46
N PHE A 395 -5.71 1.83 -6.74
CA PHE A 395 -6.72 0.88 -6.26
C PHE A 395 -6.80 0.86 -4.72
N ALA A 396 -5.67 0.71 -4.03
CA ALA A 396 -5.62 0.74 -2.57
C ALA A 396 -5.92 2.14 -2.01
N GLY A 397 -5.53 3.18 -2.74
CA GLY A 397 -5.68 4.58 -2.34
C GLY A 397 -7.14 5.05 -2.28
N LYS A 398 -8.01 4.46 -3.09
CA LYS A 398 -9.45 4.72 -3.07
C LYS A 398 -10.11 4.54 -1.72
N LEU A 399 -9.56 3.73 -0.84
CA LEU A 399 -10.07 3.62 0.52
C LEU A 399 -10.08 4.97 1.24
N THR A 400 -9.06 5.80 1.03
CA THR A 400 -9.04 7.17 1.57
C THR A 400 -9.82 8.14 0.69
N ASP A 401 -9.78 7.97 -0.64
CA ASP A 401 -10.32 8.98 -1.57
C ASP A 401 -11.82 8.84 -1.81
N ARG A 402 -12.40 7.72 -1.36
CA ARG A 402 -13.84 7.59 -1.16
C ARG A 402 -14.24 8.52 -0.01
N TYR A 403 -14.47 9.77 -0.38
CA TYR A 403 -15.05 10.91 0.37
C TYR A 403 -16.26 10.60 1.28
N GLU A 404 -16.73 9.34 1.31
CA GLU A 404 -18.01 8.90 1.84
C GLU A 404 -17.92 7.49 2.48
N LEU A 405 -16.84 7.13 3.18
CA LEU A 405 -16.99 6.13 4.25
C LEU A 405 -17.79 6.77 5.40
N ARG A 406 -19.08 7.05 5.13
CA ARG A 406 -20.05 7.45 6.14
C ARG A 406 -20.71 6.20 6.65
N THR A 407 -20.44 5.86 7.90
CA THR A 407 -21.04 4.71 8.55
C THR A 407 -21.35 5.09 9.99
N HIS A 408 -22.58 4.85 10.42
CA HIS A 408 -23.04 5.13 11.79
C HIS A 408 -22.69 6.54 12.29
N GLY A 409 -22.84 7.55 11.43
CA GLY A 409 -22.59 8.96 11.76
C GLY A 409 -21.12 9.40 11.78
N TRP A 410 -20.16 8.52 11.47
CA TRP A 410 -18.75 8.90 11.28
C TRP A 410 -18.50 9.42 9.86
N GLY A 411 -17.68 10.47 9.71
CA GLY A 411 -17.19 11.00 8.45
C GLY A 411 -15.66 10.96 8.35
N TRP A 412 -15.12 11.00 7.14
CA TRP A 412 -13.66 11.05 6.94
C TRP A 412 -13.14 12.49 6.91
N SER A 413 -11.95 12.74 7.48
CA SER A 413 -11.20 13.99 7.34
C SER A 413 -9.87 13.76 6.62
N SER A 414 -9.59 14.64 5.66
CA SER A 414 -8.54 14.55 4.63
C SER A 414 -7.11 14.64 5.19
N ALA A 415 -6.57 13.53 5.70
CA ALA A 415 -5.16 13.44 6.13
C ALA A 415 -4.51 12.08 5.83
N GLY A 416 -4.95 11.38 4.79
CA GLY A 416 -4.28 10.16 4.31
C GLY A 416 -3.12 10.51 3.38
N GLN A 417 -1.96 9.91 3.60
CA GLN A 417 -0.90 9.81 2.59
C GLN A 417 -0.80 8.35 2.15
N HIS A 418 -0.64 8.14 0.84
CA HIS A 418 -0.25 6.86 0.27
C HIS A 418 1.21 6.94 -0.13
N GLY A 419 2.03 6.06 0.43
CA GLY A 419 3.38 5.81 -0.06
C GLY A 419 3.39 4.69 -1.10
N GLY A 420 4.52 4.51 -1.80
CA GLY A 420 4.79 3.24 -2.48
C GLY A 420 5.07 3.31 -3.98
N VAL A 421 4.97 4.45 -4.67
CA VAL A 421 5.45 4.54 -6.07
C VAL A 421 6.38 5.71 -6.27
N HIS A 422 7.58 5.42 -6.76
CA HIS A 422 8.60 6.43 -7.07
C HIS A 422 9.04 6.34 -8.54
N GLY A 423 9.33 7.52 -9.12
CA GLY A 423 9.78 7.66 -10.50
C GLY A 423 8.65 7.61 -11.54
N SER A 424 9.00 7.96 -12.77
CA SER A 424 8.10 7.81 -13.93
C SER A 424 8.02 6.32 -14.31
N PRO A 425 6.84 5.80 -14.69
CA PRO A 425 6.73 4.43 -15.17
C PRO A 425 7.49 4.29 -16.49
N ARG A 426 8.06 3.10 -16.74
CA ARG A 426 8.47 2.73 -18.10
C ARG A 426 7.23 2.58 -18.98
N GLU A 427 7.42 2.74 -20.28
CA GLU A 427 6.37 2.48 -21.27
C GLU A 427 5.97 1.00 -21.21
N ALA A 428 4.65 0.74 -21.06
CA ALA A 428 4.12 -0.62 -21.02
C ALA A 428 3.70 -1.14 -22.40
N THR A 429 3.89 -2.44 -22.62
CA THR A 429 3.48 -3.13 -23.86
C THR A 429 1.97 -3.40 -23.87
N PRO A 430 1.37 -3.72 -25.03
CA PRO A 430 -0.04 -4.11 -25.11
C PRO A 430 -0.39 -5.33 -24.27
N GLU A 431 0.52 -6.29 -24.15
CA GLU A 431 0.36 -7.50 -23.34
C GLU A 431 0.32 -7.15 -21.84
N GLU A 432 1.22 -6.27 -21.39
CA GLU A 432 1.24 -5.78 -20.02
C GLU A 432 -0.02 -4.98 -19.69
N ALA A 433 -0.44 -4.08 -20.59
CA ALA A 433 -1.68 -3.33 -20.43
C ALA A 433 -2.91 -4.26 -20.40
N ARG A 434 -2.95 -5.30 -21.23
CA ARG A 434 -4.03 -6.30 -21.22
C ARG A 434 -4.07 -7.06 -19.90
N ALA A 435 -2.93 -7.55 -19.42
CA ALA A 435 -2.84 -8.28 -18.16
C ALA A 435 -3.31 -7.40 -16.98
N ILE A 436 -2.95 -6.12 -17.00
CA ILE A 436 -3.42 -5.15 -15.99
C ILE A 436 -4.92 -4.93 -16.11
N LEU A 437 -5.47 -4.71 -17.30
CA LEU A 437 -6.91 -4.52 -17.49
C LEU A 437 -7.71 -5.79 -17.11
N GLU A 438 -7.17 -6.98 -17.37
CA GLU A 438 -7.75 -8.26 -16.94
C GLU A 438 -7.75 -8.37 -15.41
N TRP A 439 -6.65 -7.99 -14.75
CA TRP A 439 -6.61 -7.88 -13.29
C TRP A 439 -7.62 -6.85 -12.77
N MET A 440 -7.72 -5.69 -13.41
CA MET A 440 -8.68 -4.63 -13.05
C MET A 440 -10.11 -5.14 -13.14
N ARG A 441 -10.45 -5.86 -14.21
CA ARG A 441 -11.75 -6.51 -14.36
C ARG A 441 -12.04 -7.47 -13.23
N ASP A 442 -11.11 -8.36 -12.93
CA ASP A 442 -11.26 -9.36 -11.87
C ASP A 442 -11.32 -8.73 -10.46
N ALA A 443 -10.72 -7.54 -10.29
CA ALA A 443 -10.76 -6.73 -9.07
C ALA A 443 -11.97 -5.76 -9.00
N GLU A 444 -12.88 -5.79 -9.98
CA GLU A 444 -14.00 -4.85 -10.13
C GLU A 444 -13.55 -3.37 -10.09
N LEU A 445 -12.40 -3.11 -10.71
CA LEU A 445 -11.79 -1.79 -10.88
C LEU A 445 -11.99 -1.33 -12.33
N LEU A 446 -12.61 -0.17 -12.55
CA LEU A 446 -12.83 0.35 -13.89
C LEU A 446 -11.68 1.28 -14.32
N PRO A 447 -11.35 1.36 -15.62
CA PRO A 447 -10.24 2.19 -16.14
C PRO A 447 -10.31 3.66 -15.74
N LEU A 448 -11.52 4.25 -15.73
CA LEU A 448 -11.71 5.64 -15.34
C LEU A 448 -11.56 5.89 -13.84
N GLU A 449 -11.60 4.85 -13.02
CA GLU A 449 -11.45 5.02 -11.59
C GLU A 449 -9.98 5.17 -11.14
N LEU A 450 -9.03 5.26 -12.07
CA LEU A 450 -7.64 5.65 -11.81
C LEU A 450 -7.53 7.15 -12.09
N ASP A 451 -7.41 8.00 -11.09
CA ASP A 451 -7.77 9.40 -11.30
C ASP A 451 -6.56 10.33 -11.25
N ARG A 452 -5.93 10.48 -10.09
CA ARG A 452 -4.98 11.57 -9.85
C ARG A 452 -3.66 11.32 -10.55
N ASP A 453 -3.12 10.11 -10.38
CA ASP A 453 -1.80 9.76 -10.87
C ASP A 453 -1.76 9.47 -12.36
N PHE A 454 -2.81 8.85 -12.90
CA PHE A 454 -2.94 8.60 -14.33
C PHE A 454 -3.22 9.89 -15.11
N ARG A 455 -4.13 10.73 -14.61
CA ARG A 455 -4.35 12.06 -15.20
C ARG A 455 -3.03 12.83 -15.26
N ARG A 456 -2.27 12.87 -14.15
CA ARG A 456 -1.00 13.61 -14.09
C ARG A 456 -0.03 13.20 -15.20
N LEU A 457 0.12 11.89 -15.45
CA LEU A 457 0.99 11.36 -16.49
C LEU A 457 0.57 11.86 -17.89
N TYR A 458 -0.73 11.85 -18.19
CA TYR A 458 -1.21 12.31 -19.49
C TYR A 458 -1.22 13.84 -19.63
N THR A 459 -1.47 14.60 -18.57
CA THR A 459 -1.32 16.06 -18.62
C THR A 459 0.15 16.46 -18.81
N GLU A 460 1.10 15.75 -18.19
CA GLU A 460 2.54 15.94 -18.42
C GLU A 460 2.93 15.62 -19.89
N LEU A 461 2.37 14.54 -20.47
CA LEU A 461 2.58 14.20 -21.88
C LEU A 461 2.07 15.26 -22.85
N LEU A 462 0.91 15.84 -22.56
CA LEU A 462 0.30 16.88 -23.38
C LEU A 462 0.98 18.25 -23.17
N GLY A 463 1.72 18.43 -22.08
CA GLY A 463 2.31 19.71 -21.73
C GLY A 463 1.29 20.67 -21.13
N ILE A 464 0.54 20.19 -20.13
CA ILE A 464 -0.44 20.96 -19.36
C ILE A 464 -0.03 20.86 -17.88
N PRO A 465 0.38 21.94 -17.19
CA PRO A 465 0.57 23.32 -17.68
C PRO A 465 2.00 23.61 -18.20
N HIS A 466 2.89 22.62 -18.21
CA HIS A 466 4.32 22.80 -18.55
C HIS A 466 4.66 22.33 -19.97
N ASP A 467 5.94 22.23 -20.33
CA ASP A 467 6.32 21.64 -21.61
C ASP A 467 6.03 20.14 -21.71
N PRO A 468 5.67 19.62 -22.91
CA PRO A 468 5.35 18.22 -23.09
C PRO A 468 6.56 17.35 -22.74
N GLN A 469 6.31 16.26 -22.02
CA GLN A 469 7.36 15.31 -21.59
C GLN A 469 7.16 13.95 -22.27
N PRO A 470 7.41 13.84 -23.60
CA PRO A 470 7.12 12.63 -24.37
C PRO A 470 7.88 11.39 -23.89
N GLU A 471 9.03 11.58 -23.23
CA GLU A 471 9.84 10.52 -22.63
C GLU A 471 9.17 9.86 -21.40
N ARG A 472 8.11 10.45 -20.85
CA ARG A 472 7.37 9.92 -19.68
C ARG A 472 6.13 9.11 -20.04
N ARG A 473 6.06 8.62 -21.27
CA ARG A 473 4.89 7.88 -21.76
C ARG A 473 4.65 6.60 -20.95
N PRO A 474 3.46 6.41 -20.34
CA PRO A 474 3.20 5.24 -19.51
C PRO A 474 2.79 4.00 -20.32
N LEU A 475 2.22 4.19 -21.52
CA LEU A 475 1.70 3.12 -22.38
C LEU A 475 2.19 3.31 -23.81
N SER A 476 2.64 2.25 -24.46
CA SER A 476 2.86 2.26 -25.90
C SER A 476 1.58 2.65 -26.65
N ARG A 477 1.68 3.12 -27.90
CA ARG A 477 0.49 3.53 -28.68
C ARG A 477 -0.59 2.44 -28.78
N ALA A 478 -0.17 1.18 -28.96
CA ALA A 478 -1.09 0.05 -29.02
C ALA A 478 -1.68 -0.30 -27.64
N ALA A 479 -0.89 -0.14 -26.56
CA ALA A 479 -1.37 -0.30 -25.18
C ALA A 479 -2.37 0.80 -24.77
N GLU A 480 -2.11 2.05 -25.16
CA GLU A 480 -3.04 3.17 -24.96
C GLU A 480 -4.34 2.96 -25.72
N ARG A 481 -4.26 2.46 -26.96
CA ARG A 481 -5.44 2.10 -27.76
C ARG A 481 -6.31 1.08 -27.03
N LEU A 482 -5.68 0.00 -26.55
CA LEU A 482 -6.33 -1.04 -25.77
C LEU A 482 -6.98 -0.47 -24.50
N TRP A 483 -6.28 0.41 -23.78
CA TRP A 483 -6.76 1.05 -22.56
C TRP A 483 -7.97 1.95 -22.81
N LEU A 484 -7.89 2.79 -23.86
CA LEU A 484 -8.97 3.68 -24.26
C LEU A 484 -10.17 2.87 -24.78
N ARG A 485 -9.95 1.80 -25.54
CA ARG A 485 -11.01 0.87 -25.97
C ARG A 485 -11.74 0.28 -24.76
N ALA A 486 -10.99 -0.27 -23.80
CA ALA A 486 -11.56 -0.83 -22.58
C ALA A 486 -12.34 0.23 -21.80
N THR A 487 -11.82 1.44 -21.71
CA THR A 487 -12.50 2.58 -21.07
C THR A 487 -13.85 2.85 -21.73
N LEU A 488 -13.88 3.03 -23.05
CA LEU A 488 -15.12 3.33 -23.79
C LEU A 488 -16.14 2.18 -23.70
N GLU A 489 -15.68 0.94 -23.79
CA GLU A 489 -16.54 -0.23 -23.62
C GLU A 489 -17.12 -0.33 -22.21
N THR A 490 -16.34 0.01 -21.18
CA THR A 490 -16.87 0.03 -19.82
C THR A 490 -17.92 1.11 -19.61
N ILE A 491 -17.73 2.29 -20.21
CA ILE A 491 -18.73 3.38 -20.18
C ILE A 491 -20.00 2.90 -20.86
N ARG A 492 -19.89 2.32 -22.07
CA ARG A 492 -21.03 1.85 -22.85
C ARG A 492 -21.85 0.79 -22.13
N ALA A 493 -21.20 -0.12 -21.40
CA ALA A 493 -21.85 -1.20 -20.68
C ALA A 493 -22.28 -0.84 -19.25
N GLY A 494 -21.90 0.33 -18.71
CA GLY A 494 -22.13 0.70 -17.31
C GLY A 494 -21.28 -0.11 -16.31
N GLY A 495 -20.18 -0.71 -16.77
CA GLY A 495 -19.36 -1.66 -16.03
C GLY A 495 -18.48 -2.47 -16.98
N TRP A 496 -17.80 -3.53 -16.51
CA TRP A 496 -17.04 -4.39 -17.41
C TRP A 496 -17.97 -5.19 -18.32
N PRO A 497 -17.72 -5.22 -19.66
CA PRO A 497 -18.46 -6.11 -20.56
C PRO A 497 -18.17 -7.58 -20.23
N GLU A 498 -19.11 -8.46 -20.58
CA GLU A 498 -18.93 -9.91 -20.42
C GLU A 498 -17.82 -10.46 -21.32
N GLY A 499 -17.04 -11.40 -20.80
CA GLY A 499 -15.99 -12.11 -21.54
C GLY A 499 -14.57 -11.53 -21.39
N PRO A 500 -13.57 -12.17 -22.03
CA PRO A 500 -12.18 -11.74 -22.02
C PRO A 500 -11.97 -10.42 -22.78
N ILE A 501 -10.93 -9.67 -22.40
CA ILE A 501 -10.51 -8.47 -23.13
C ILE A 501 -9.86 -8.92 -24.44
N PRO A 502 -10.42 -8.58 -25.62
CA PRO A 502 -9.88 -9.00 -26.90
C PRO A 502 -8.50 -8.41 -27.17
N ALA A 503 -7.55 -9.23 -27.63
CA ALA A 503 -6.23 -8.75 -28.05
C ALA A 503 -6.31 -7.79 -29.25
N SER A 504 -7.32 -7.97 -30.11
CA SER A 504 -7.57 -7.14 -31.31
C SER A 504 -7.83 -5.67 -30.98
N TRP A 505 -8.26 -5.34 -29.75
CA TRP A 505 -8.46 -3.96 -29.31
C TRP A 505 -7.17 -3.12 -29.31
N SER A 506 -6.00 -3.76 -29.32
CA SER A 506 -4.71 -3.07 -29.49
C SER A 506 -4.46 -2.63 -30.94
N GLU A 507 -5.17 -3.20 -31.91
CA GLU A 507 -5.00 -2.98 -33.36
C GLU A 507 -6.18 -2.21 -33.97
N GLU A 508 -7.41 -2.46 -33.49
CA GLU A 508 -8.65 -1.83 -33.95
C GLU A 508 -8.66 -0.32 -33.70
N PRO A 509 -8.81 0.53 -34.74
CA PRO A 509 -8.75 1.98 -34.56
C PRO A 509 -9.89 2.51 -33.68
N ILE A 510 -9.56 3.41 -32.75
CA ILE A 510 -10.57 4.21 -32.05
C ILE A 510 -11.05 5.29 -33.02
N THR A 511 -12.35 5.34 -33.30
CA THR A 511 -12.96 6.36 -34.16
C THR A 511 -13.79 7.33 -33.33
N PRO A 512 -14.02 8.57 -33.80
CA PRO A 512 -14.92 9.51 -33.13
C PRO A 512 -16.32 8.94 -32.93
N ALA A 513 -16.86 8.23 -33.93
CA ALA A 513 -18.18 7.59 -33.85
C ALA A 513 -18.25 6.56 -32.71
N LEU A 514 -17.19 5.76 -32.54
CA LEU A 514 -17.08 4.77 -31.47
C LEU A 514 -17.03 5.42 -30.09
N ALA A 515 -16.24 6.50 -29.95
CA ALA A 515 -16.14 7.22 -28.69
C ALA A 515 -17.45 7.95 -28.33
N ILE A 516 -18.08 8.61 -29.31
CA ILE A 516 -19.38 9.29 -29.14
C ILE A 516 -20.48 8.29 -28.74
N ALA A 517 -20.49 7.09 -29.32
CA ALA A 517 -21.46 6.05 -28.98
C ALA A 517 -21.36 5.56 -27.53
N ALA A 518 -20.21 5.73 -26.87
CA ALA A 518 -20.04 5.36 -25.46
C ALA A 518 -20.60 6.43 -24.50
N ILE A 519 -20.57 7.72 -24.88
CA ILE A 519 -20.94 8.86 -24.02
C ILE A 519 -22.28 8.70 -23.29
N PRO A 520 -23.38 8.22 -23.92
CA PRO A 520 -24.66 8.04 -23.23
C PRO A 520 -24.56 7.19 -21.96
N GLY A 521 -23.66 6.19 -21.92
CA GLY A 521 -23.46 5.32 -20.76
C GLY A 521 -22.93 6.04 -19.52
N LEU A 522 -22.38 7.26 -19.64
CA LEU A 522 -21.98 8.08 -18.49
C LEU A 522 -23.18 8.50 -17.61
N ARG A 523 -24.38 8.60 -18.19
CA ARG A 523 -25.63 8.90 -17.47
C ARG A 523 -25.97 7.75 -16.52
N ASP A 524 -25.89 6.53 -17.04
CA ASP A 524 -26.27 5.30 -16.34
C ASP A 524 -25.13 4.69 -15.51
N TRP A 525 -24.00 5.40 -15.38
CA TRP A 525 -22.83 4.94 -14.64
C TRP A 525 -23.11 4.78 -13.13
N GLY A 526 -23.47 3.57 -12.70
CA GLY A 526 -23.83 3.27 -11.31
C GLY A 526 -22.66 3.14 -10.34
N GLN A 527 -21.41 3.20 -10.82
CA GLN A 527 -20.19 2.91 -10.04
C GLN A 527 -19.55 4.18 -9.45
N TYR A 528 -18.53 4.02 -8.60
CA TYR A 528 -17.80 5.15 -8.00
C TYR A 528 -17.26 6.09 -9.09
N ARG A 529 -17.43 7.39 -8.86
CA ARG A 529 -17.07 8.46 -9.79
C ARG A 529 -15.92 9.24 -9.18
N PRO A 530 -14.67 9.01 -9.62
CA PRO A 530 -13.56 9.80 -9.12
C PRO A 530 -13.67 11.25 -9.58
N TYR A 531 -13.05 12.15 -8.82
CA TYR A 531 -13.06 13.57 -9.12
C TYR A 531 -12.37 13.89 -10.45
N GLU A 532 -11.32 13.16 -10.81
CA GLU A 532 -10.48 13.43 -12.00
C GLU A 532 -10.72 12.50 -13.21
N GLY A 533 -11.69 11.58 -13.14
CA GLY A 533 -11.87 10.54 -14.17
C GLY A 533 -12.22 11.08 -15.56
N LEU A 534 -13.09 12.09 -15.65
CA LEU A 534 -13.44 12.72 -16.94
C LEU A 534 -12.28 13.51 -17.55
N HIS A 535 -11.45 14.11 -16.71
CA HIS A 535 -10.22 14.75 -17.15
C HIS A 535 -9.28 13.73 -17.80
N LEU A 536 -9.05 12.59 -17.14
CA LEU A 536 -8.24 11.51 -17.70
C LEU A 536 -8.80 11.02 -19.04
N LEU A 537 -10.11 10.79 -19.14
CA LEU A 537 -10.76 10.40 -20.40
C LEU A 537 -10.48 11.42 -21.51
N SER A 538 -10.64 12.70 -21.20
CA SER A 538 -10.41 13.79 -22.15
C SER A 538 -8.96 13.84 -22.61
N CYS A 539 -7.99 13.66 -21.69
CA CYS A 539 -6.58 13.57 -22.05
C CYS A 539 -6.28 12.37 -22.96
N LEU A 540 -6.81 11.18 -22.64
CA LEU A 540 -6.63 9.97 -23.46
C LEU A 540 -7.17 10.18 -24.87
N LEU A 541 -8.39 10.73 -25.00
CA LEU A 541 -9.01 11.03 -26.29
C LEU A 541 -8.17 12.03 -27.10
N ALA A 542 -7.75 13.13 -26.47
CA ALA A 542 -6.95 14.17 -27.12
C ALA A 542 -5.58 13.65 -27.59
N HIS A 543 -4.90 12.86 -26.74
CA HIS A 543 -3.60 12.28 -27.09
C HIS A 543 -3.73 11.22 -28.20
N HIS A 544 -4.77 10.38 -28.16
CA HIS A 544 -4.94 9.26 -29.08
C HIS A 544 -5.47 9.67 -30.46
N LEU A 545 -6.51 10.51 -30.48
CA LEU A 545 -7.22 10.89 -31.71
C LEU A 545 -6.66 12.16 -32.36
N GLY A 546 -5.87 12.97 -31.65
CA GLY A 546 -5.43 14.26 -32.15
C GLY A 546 -6.62 15.14 -32.53
N VAL A 547 -6.61 15.72 -33.73
CA VAL A 547 -7.70 16.59 -34.24
C VAL A 547 -9.08 15.93 -34.20
N ASP A 548 -9.15 14.61 -34.39
CA ASP A 548 -10.40 13.84 -34.39
C ASP A 548 -11.04 13.73 -33.00
N ALA A 549 -10.34 14.15 -31.93
CA ALA A 549 -10.90 14.23 -30.59
C ALA A 549 -11.93 15.37 -30.45
N GLN A 550 -11.82 16.43 -31.25
CA GLN A 550 -12.67 17.64 -31.14
C GLN A 550 -14.18 17.32 -31.11
N PRO A 551 -14.77 16.58 -32.07
CA PRO A 551 -16.19 16.25 -32.03
C PRO A 551 -16.58 15.39 -30.82
N VAL A 552 -15.67 14.54 -30.32
CA VAL A 552 -15.92 13.71 -29.13
C VAL A 552 -15.95 14.56 -27.86
N LEU A 553 -14.99 15.49 -27.71
CA LEU A 553 -14.93 16.40 -26.55
C LEU A 553 -16.12 17.36 -26.53
N LEU A 554 -16.56 17.86 -27.68
CA LEU A 554 -17.78 18.66 -27.80
C LEU A 554 -19.03 17.84 -27.44
N ALA A 555 -19.13 16.59 -27.90
CA ALA A 555 -20.22 15.69 -27.53
C ALA A 555 -20.22 15.35 -26.03
N LEU A 556 -19.03 15.22 -25.42
CA LEU A 556 -18.90 15.08 -23.97
C LEU A 556 -19.48 16.32 -23.29
N ILE A 557 -19.06 17.53 -23.66
CA ILE A 557 -19.58 18.77 -23.06
C ILE A 557 -21.10 18.90 -23.22
N ALA A 558 -21.64 18.60 -24.41
CA ALA A 558 -23.06 18.68 -24.70
C ALA A 558 -23.90 17.59 -23.99
N ALA A 559 -23.29 16.49 -23.56
CA ALA A 559 -24.00 15.45 -22.84
C ALA A 559 -24.38 15.95 -21.45
N ASP A 560 -25.68 16.20 -21.23
CA ASP A 560 -26.26 16.36 -19.89
C ASP A 560 -26.14 15.04 -19.13
N ALA A 561 -24.96 14.78 -18.57
CA ALA A 561 -24.65 13.61 -17.78
C ALA A 561 -24.73 14.00 -16.31
N LYS A 562 -25.94 14.25 -15.80
CA LYS A 562 -26.14 14.21 -14.34
C LYS A 562 -25.63 12.86 -13.85
N PRO A 563 -24.63 12.86 -12.96
CA PRO A 563 -24.22 13.84 -11.96
C PRO A 563 -22.82 14.49 -12.15
N PHE A 564 -22.19 14.44 -13.33
CA PHE A 564 -20.86 15.05 -13.56
C PHE A 564 -20.84 16.59 -13.60
N ASN A 565 -22.03 17.20 -13.54
CA ASN A 565 -22.33 18.61 -13.25
C ASN A 565 -21.27 19.55 -13.90
N TRP A 566 -20.65 20.48 -13.19
CA TRP A 566 -19.91 21.58 -13.84
C TRP A 566 -18.47 21.22 -14.27
N LYS A 567 -17.84 20.23 -13.61
CA LYS A 567 -16.41 19.91 -13.84
C LYS A 567 -16.16 19.31 -15.23
N GLN A 568 -17.18 18.70 -15.83
CA GLN A 568 -17.14 18.17 -17.19
C GLN A 568 -16.79 19.25 -18.23
N TYR A 569 -17.34 20.47 -18.08
CA TYR A 569 -16.99 21.61 -18.93
C TYR A 569 -15.52 22.00 -18.78
N ARG A 570 -15.04 22.06 -17.55
CA ARG A 570 -13.66 22.40 -17.25
C ARG A 570 -12.68 21.36 -17.80
N ASP A 571 -12.94 20.09 -17.51
CA ASP A 571 -12.08 18.96 -17.87
C ASP A 571 -11.98 18.81 -19.40
N ALA A 572 -13.11 18.69 -20.10
CA ALA A 572 -13.10 18.55 -21.56
C ALA A 572 -12.72 19.87 -22.26
N GLY A 573 -13.11 21.02 -21.69
CA GLY A 573 -12.81 22.35 -22.21
C GLY A 573 -11.31 22.68 -22.15
N GLU A 574 -10.59 22.25 -21.12
CA GLU A 574 -9.13 22.40 -21.06
C GLU A 574 -8.45 21.69 -22.23
N LEU A 575 -8.91 20.48 -22.57
CA LEU A 575 -8.38 19.74 -23.71
C LEU A 575 -8.78 20.35 -25.05
N LEU A 576 -9.98 20.92 -25.19
CA LEU A 576 -10.35 21.69 -26.39
C LEU A 576 -9.46 22.92 -26.59
N VAL A 577 -9.14 23.64 -25.52
CA VAL A 577 -8.20 24.78 -25.56
C VAL A 577 -6.83 24.31 -26.03
N TRP A 578 -6.31 23.23 -25.44
CA TRP A 578 -5.03 22.65 -25.84
C TRP A 578 -5.03 22.21 -27.32
N LEU A 579 -6.09 21.52 -27.77
CA LEU A 579 -6.24 21.12 -29.17
C LEU A 579 -6.23 22.33 -30.11
N CYS A 580 -7.02 23.38 -29.82
CA CYS A 580 -7.14 24.57 -30.65
C CYS A 580 -5.89 25.48 -30.62
N HIS A 581 -5.03 25.32 -29.61
CA HIS A 581 -3.71 25.94 -29.59
C HIS A 581 -2.75 25.23 -30.56
N ARG A 582 -2.76 23.89 -30.54
CA ARG A 582 -1.96 23.05 -31.45
C ARG A 582 -2.45 23.09 -32.91
N HIS A 583 -3.76 23.27 -33.09
CA HIS A 583 -4.48 23.21 -34.35
C HIS A 583 -5.41 24.43 -34.46
N ALA A 584 -4.86 25.57 -34.88
CA ALA A 584 -5.56 26.85 -34.90
C ALA A 584 -6.82 26.84 -35.79
N GLU A 585 -6.85 25.98 -36.81
CA GLU A 585 -7.99 25.75 -37.70
C GLU A 585 -9.24 25.25 -36.97
N LEU A 586 -9.09 24.56 -35.83
CA LEU A 586 -10.20 24.03 -35.05
C LEU A 586 -10.87 25.09 -34.18
N ARG A 587 -10.21 26.23 -33.94
CA ARG A 587 -10.64 27.24 -32.96
C ARG A 587 -12.01 27.85 -33.28
N GLY A 588 -12.21 28.31 -34.52
CA GLY A 588 -13.48 28.91 -34.95
C GLY A 588 -14.66 27.94 -34.82
N PRO A 589 -14.57 26.73 -35.40
CA PRO A 589 -15.59 25.70 -35.23
C PRO A 589 -15.86 25.31 -33.78
N THR A 590 -14.83 25.19 -32.93
CA THR A 590 -15.00 24.90 -31.49
C THR A 590 -15.78 25.99 -30.78
N ILE A 591 -15.44 27.26 -31.00
CA ILE A 591 -16.13 28.41 -30.37
C ILE A 591 -17.61 28.40 -30.77
N ALA A 592 -17.90 28.28 -32.07
CA ALA A 592 -19.28 28.25 -32.57
C ALA A 592 -20.09 27.08 -31.98
N ALA A 593 -19.48 25.89 -31.88
CA ALA A 593 -20.13 24.73 -31.27
C ALA A 593 -20.41 24.94 -29.78
N LEU A 594 -19.43 25.45 -29.01
CA LEU A 594 -19.60 25.71 -27.57
C LEU A 594 -20.63 26.81 -27.29
N GLU A 595 -20.73 27.83 -28.14
CA GLU A 595 -21.74 28.90 -28.02
C GLU A 595 -23.16 28.38 -28.31
N ALA A 596 -23.30 27.34 -29.13
CA ALA A 596 -24.58 26.72 -29.47
C ALA A 596 -25.09 25.73 -28.39
N ILE A 597 -24.25 25.37 -27.43
CA ILE A 597 -24.66 24.48 -26.33
C ILE A 597 -25.37 25.33 -25.27
N GLU A 598 -26.69 25.14 -25.16
CA GLU A 598 -27.52 25.75 -24.13
C GLU A 598 -27.64 24.82 -22.91
N HIS A 599 -27.24 25.31 -21.73
CA HIS A 599 -27.48 24.61 -20.46
C HIS A 599 -28.50 25.37 -19.60
N PRO A 600 -29.47 24.68 -19.00
CA PRO A 600 -30.46 25.30 -18.13
C PRO A 600 -29.81 25.81 -16.83
N ASP A 601 -29.60 27.13 -16.72
CA ASP A 601 -29.28 27.95 -15.54
C ASP A 601 -28.66 27.25 -14.32
N VAL A 602 -27.45 26.71 -14.48
CA VAL A 602 -26.55 26.43 -13.36
C VAL A 602 -25.39 27.41 -13.44
N SER A 603 -25.27 28.32 -12.46
CA SER A 603 -24.27 29.40 -12.44
C SER A 603 -22.82 28.92 -12.59
N GLU A 604 -22.52 27.71 -12.11
CA GLU A 604 -21.19 27.08 -12.22
C GLU A 604 -20.87 26.66 -13.67
N TRP A 605 -21.84 26.19 -14.45
CA TRP A 605 -21.63 25.80 -15.86
C TRP A 605 -21.35 27.02 -16.74
N ALA A 606 -22.15 28.08 -16.56
CA ALA A 606 -21.96 29.33 -17.30
C ALA A 606 -20.57 29.94 -17.02
N HIS A 607 -20.07 29.81 -15.79
CA HIS A 607 -18.73 30.26 -15.43
C HIS A 607 -17.63 29.47 -16.16
N GLU A 608 -17.71 28.13 -16.16
CA GLU A 608 -16.70 27.28 -16.82
C GLU A 608 -16.77 27.44 -18.35
N GLN A 609 -17.97 27.48 -18.95
CA GLN A 609 -18.15 27.76 -20.38
C GLN A 609 -17.52 29.11 -20.78
N LYS A 610 -17.78 30.16 -20.00
CA LYS A 610 -17.17 31.47 -20.21
C LYS A 610 -15.64 31.39 -20.14
N THR A 611 -15.10 30.70 -19.14
CA THR A 611 -13.65 30.54 -18.94
C THR A 611 -12.99 29.83 -20.13
N VAL A 612 -13.61 28.76 -20.64
CA VAL A 612 -13.13 28.02 -21.82
C VAL A 612 -13.20 28.90 -23.07
N LEU A 613 -14.32 29.60 -23.30
CA LEU A 613 -14.49 30.48 -24.46
C LEU A 613 -13.49 31.65 -24.45
N GLU A 614 -13.25 32.27 -23.30
CA GLU A 614 -12.23 33.31 -23.13
C GLU A 614 -10.83 32.78 -23.45
N ALA A 615 -10.50 31.59 -22.95
CA ALA A 615 -9.22 30.93 -23.23
C ALA A 615 -9.04 30.59 -24.72
N LEU A 616 -10.08 30.10 -25.40
CA LEU A 616 -10.07 29.84 -26.83
C LEU A 616 -9.88 31.13 -27.64
N ARG A 617 -10.62 32.19 -27.31
CA ARG A 617 -10.57 33.48 -28.03
C ARG A 617 -9.20 34.14 -27.93
N ARG A 618 -8.52 34.04 -26.78
CA ARG A 618 -7.15 34.54 -26.62
C ARG A 618 -6.08 33.64 -27.23
N GLY A 619 -6.44 32.43 -27.69
CA GLY A 619 -5.48 31.47 -28.25
C GLY A 619 -4.55 30.81 -27.23
N ALA A 620 -4.98 30.73 -25.97
CA ALA A 620 -4.18 30.19 -24.88
C ALA A 620 -3.79 28.73 -25.08
N ARG A 621 -2.64 28.35 -24.51
CA ARG A 621 -2.13 26.98 -24.53
C ARG A 621 -2.90 26.03 -23.61
N HIS A 622 -3.35 26.52 -22.46
CA HIS A 622 -4.24 25.83 -21.52
C HIS A 622 -5.08 26.86 -20.75
N LEU A 623 -6.03 26.44 -19.91
CA LEU A 623 -6.99 27.36 -19.25
C LEU A 623 -6.33 28.46 -18.42
N TRP A 624 -5.14 28.21 -17.89
CA TRP A 624 -4.44 29.11 -16.97
C TRP A 624 -3.25 29.86 -17.59
N SER A 625 -2.94 29.62 -18.87
CA SER A 625 -1.85 30.34 -19.57
C SER A 625 -2.32 31.72 -20.05
N ASN A 626 -1.47 32.75 -19.92
CA ASN A 626 -1.80 34.13 -20.30
C ASN A 626 -1.80 34.43 -21.81
N GLY A 627 -1.74 33.41 -22.66
CA GLY A 627 -1.58 33.55 -24.12
C GLY A 627 -0.18 33.23 -24.55
#